data_AF-A0A7S3QHY1-F1
#
_entry.id   AF-A0A7S3QHY1-F1
#
_cell.length_a   1.000
_cell.length_b   1.000
_cell.length_c   1.000
_cell.angle_alpha   90.00
_cell.angle_beta   90.00
_cell.angle_gamma   90.00
#
_symmetry.space_group_name_H-M   'P 1'
#
loop_
_entity.id
_entity.type
_entity.pdbx_description
1 polymer ?
#
loop_
_entity_poly.entity_id
_entity_poly.type
_entity_poly.pdbx_seq_one_letter_code
_entity_poly.pdbx_strand_id
1 'polypeptide(L)'
;MKAPNLHLAVIISTILATSPTQSAAIKCGIKGVTKPCIRDADNMDRYSANVSYNLTEQNSFWKSLEGLYVQDMNFFFEDGTPETNYTAGLPEGLGTFDMSKAKSFVNITVDGSRFYYHRYVMAKHNSDGPEGMQLPGLV
;
A
#
# COMPACT_ATOMS: atom_id res chain seq x y z
N MET A 1 6.33 -72.75 -4.45
CA MET A 1 6.33 -71.52 -5.26
C MET A 1 6.36 -70.32 -4.32
N LYS A 2 7.50 -69.63 -4.21
CA LYS A 2 7.69 -68.48 -3.32
C LYS A 2 7.19 -67.24 -4.08
N ALA A 3 6.09 -66.64 -3.63
CA ALA A 3 5.66 -65.34 -4.12
C ALA A 3 6.70 -64.29 -3.71
N PRO A 4 7.39 -63.61 -4.64
CA PRO A 4 8.25 -62.52 -4.27
C PRO A 4 7.47 -61.19 -4.36
N ASN A 5 7.76 -60.29 -3.44
CA ASN A 5 7.71 -58.85 -3.68
C ASN A 5 6.35 -58.12 -3.67
N LEU A 6 5.32 -58.62 -2.98
CA LEU A 6 4.16 -57.76 -2.68
C LEU A 6 4.50 -56.69 -1.62
N HIS A 7 5.35 -57.04 -0.64
CA HIS A 7 5.72 -56.13 0.45
C HIS A 7 6.71 -55.02 0.04
N LEU A 8 7.60 -55.29 -0.93
CA LEU A 8 8.59 -54.30 -1.38
C LEU A 8 7.93 -53.17 -2.21
N ALA A 9 6.92 -53.51 -3.01
CA ALA A 9 6.17 -52.55 -3.82
C ALA A 9 5.34 -51.58 -2.96
N VAL A 10 4.74 -52.06 -1.87
CA VAL A 10 3.93 -51.24 -0.95
C VAL A 10 4.80 -50.25 -0.17
N ILE A 11 6.04 -50.62 0.17
CA ILE A 11 6.98 -49.73 0.87
C ILE A 11 7.48 -48.60 -0.05
N ILE A 12 7.75 -48.90 -1.33
CA ILE A 12 8.19 -47.88 -2.29
C ILE A 12 7.05 -46.87 -2.57
N SER A 13 5.82 -47.35 -2.75
CA SER A 13 4.66 -46.46 -2.99
C SER A 13 4.31 -45.56 -1.80
N THR A 14 4.56 -45.99 -0.57
CA THR A 14 4.30 -45.16 0.62
C THR A 14 5.35 -44.07 0.82
N ILE A 15 6.62 -44.31 0.46
CA ILE A 15 7.68 -43.29 0.55
C ILE A 15 7.48 -42.18 -0.50
N LEU A 16 7.01 -42.52 -1.71
CA LEU A 16 6.73 -41.54 -2.77
C LEU A 16 5.46 -40.71 -2.49
N ALA A 17 4.46 -41.26 -1.79
CA ALA A 17 3.21 -40.57 -1.47
C ALA A 17 3.30 -39.58 -0.29
N THR A 18 4.32 -39.68 0.56
CA THR A 18 4.53 -38.78 1.72
C THR A 18 5.55 -37.67 1.47
N SER A 19 5.99 -37.47 0.23
CA SER A 19 6.85 -36.34 -0.11
C SER A 19 6.02 -35.05 0.01
N PRO A 20 6.42 -34.05 0.79
CA PRO A 20 5.66 -32.82 0.90
C PRO A 20 5.57 -32.17 -0.50
N THR A 21 4.37 -32.02 -1.03
CA THR A 21 4.06 -31.20 -2.22
C THR A 21 4.14 -29.70 -1.93
N GLN A 22 4.75 -29.31 -0.80
CA GLN A 22 5.26 -27.97 -0.65
C GLN A 22 6.65 -27.91 -1.26
N SER A 23 6.71 -27.36 -2.47
CA SER A 23 7.94 -26.71 -2.91
C SER A 23 8.21 -25.58 -1.90
N ALA A 24 9.01 -25.87 -0.87
CA ALA A 24 9.60 -24.83 -0.06
C ALA A 24 10.39 -23.98 -1.05
N ALA A 25 9.90 -22.76 -1.33
CA ALA A 25 10.55 -21.85 -2.26
C ALA A 25 12.02 -21.74 -1.82
N ILE A 26 12.92 -22.34 -2.60
CA ILE A 26 14.34 -22.36 -2.25
C ILE A 26 14.78 -20.90 -2.24
N LYS A 27 15.34 -20.44 -1.11
CA LYS A 27 15.88 -19.07 -1.00
C LYS A 27 16.83 -18.84 -2.17
N CYS A 28 16.58 -17.77 -2.93
CA CYS A 28 17.48 -17.34 -4.00
C CYS A 28 18.87 -17.00 -3.42
N GLY A 29 19.90 -16.91 -4.27
CA GLY A 29 21.25 -16.53 -3.85
C GLY A 29 22.12 -17.64 -3.25
N ILE A 30 21.66 -18.90 -3.20
CA ILE A 30 22.53 -20.04 -2.83
C ILE A 30 23.47 -20.34 -4.01
N LYS A 31 24.78 -20.12 -3.79
CA LYS A 31 25.84 -20.27 -4.80
C LYS A 31 25.82 -21.68 -5.41
N GLY A 32 25.60 -21.76 -6.72
CA GLY A 32 25.59 -23.02 -7.49
C GLY A 32 24.28 -23.82 -7.42
N VAL A 33 23.27 -23.34 -6.67
CA VAL A 33 21.98 -24.05 -6.49
C VAL A 33 20.82 -23.24 -7.04
N THR A 34 20.76 -21.96 -6.71
CA THR A 34 19.68 -21.05 -7.16
C THR A 34 20.25 -19.87 -7.92
N LYS A 35 19.45 -19.26 -8.79
CA LYS A 35 19.79 -17.95 -9.36
C LYS A 35 19.99 -16.91 -8.25
N PRO A 36 20.88 -15.92 -8.44
CA PRO A 36 21.00 -14.78 -7.54
C PRO A 36 19.64 -14.15 -7.26
N CYS A 37 19.38 -13.73 -6.01
CA CYS A 37 18.15 -13.03 -5.64
C CYS A 37 17.98 -11.70 -6.38
N ILE A 38 19.11 -11.09 -6.67
CA ILE A 38 19.27 -9.78 -7.28
C ILE A 38 19.86 -10.11 -8.64
N ARG A 39 19.15 -9.80 -9.74
CA ARG A 39 19.69 -10.00 -11.09
C ARG A 39 20.98 -9.19 -11.23
N ASP A 40 21.86 -9.57 -12.15
CA ASP A 40 23.04 -8.74 -12.46
C ASP A 40 22.65 -7.32 -12.94
N ALA A 41 21.41 -7.13 -13.41
CA ALA A 41 20.83 -5.82 -13.69
C ALA A 41 20.29 -5.08 -12.45
N ASP A 42 19.99 -5.77 -11.35
CA ASP A 42 19.69 -5.13 -10.05
C ASP A 42 20.97 -4.72 -9.30
N ASN A 43 22.15 -5.10 -9.81
CA ASN A 43 23.42 -4.44 -9.45
C ASN A 43 23.53 -3.03 -10.06
N MET A 44 22.51 -2.55 -10.79
CA MET A 44 22.40 -1.14 -11.16
C MET A 44 22.01 -0.33 -9.93
N ASP A 45 23.03 0.20 -9.24
CA ASP A 45 23.02 1.31 -8.29
C ASP A 45 22.14 1.20 -7.02
N ARG A 46 20.92 0.64 -7.09
CA ARG A 46 19.93 0.62 -6.02
C ARG A 46 20.36 -0.18 -4.77
N TYR A 47 21.19 -1.20 -4.96
CA TYR A 47 21.75 -2.01 -3.86
C TYR A 47 23.28 -1.90 -3.76
N SER A 48 23.87 -0.95 -4.48
CA SER A 48 25.29 -0.64 -4.35
C SER A 48 25.55 -0.01 -2.99
N ALA A 49 26.47 -0.56 -2.21
CA ALA A 49 26.91 0.05 -0.95
C ALA A 49 27.52 1.45 -1.15
N ASN A 50 27.82 1.83 -2.39
CA ASN A 50 28.39 3.13 -2.75
C ASN A 50 27.32 4.17 -3.12
N VAL A 51 26.03 3.79 -3.16
CA VAL A 51 24.93 4.71 -3.48
C VAL A 51 24.20 5.07 -2.19
N SER A 52 23.95 6.36 -1.98
CA SER A 52 23.26 6.84 -0.80
C SER A 52 21.88 6.23 -0.68
N TYR A 53 21.46 5.82 0.52
CA TYR A 53 20.08 5.39 0.79
C TYR A 53 19.09 6.56 0.80
N ASN A 54 19.57 7.80 0.72
CA ASN A 54 18.74 8.99 0.69
C ASN A 54 18.24 9.30 -0.72
N LEU A 55 16.92 9.23 -0.91
CA LEU A 55 16.26 9.48 -2.19
C LEU A 55 16.58 10.88 -2.73
N THR A 56 16.69 11.88 -1.86
CA THR A 56 17.00 13.25 -2.32
C THR A 56 18.43 13.39 -2.83
N GLU A 57 19.34 12.51 -2.41
CA GLU A 57 20.73 12.46 -2.89
C GLU A 57 20.85 11.62 -4.17
N GLN A 58 19.97 10.64 -4.37
CA GLN A 58 19.91 9.86 -5.60
C GLN A 58 19.31 10.64 -6.77
N ASN A 59 18.28 11.47 -6.52
CA ASN A 59 17.62 12.25 -7.56
C ASN A 59 16.96 13.51 -6.98
N SER A 60 17.28 14.68 -7.56
CA SER A 60 16.72 15.98 -7.16
C SER A 60 15.19 16.07 -7.33
N PHE A 61 14.59 15.23 -8.16
CA PHE A 61 13.14 15.06 -8.27
C PHE A 61 12.48 14.85 -6.90
N TRP A 62 13.05 13.98 -6.05
CA TRP A 62 12.44 13.68 -4.75
C TRP A 62 12.40 14.89 -3.83
N LYS A 63 13.46 15.70 -3.84
CA LYS A 63 13.51 16.94 -3.07
C LYS A 63 12.49 17.96 -3.60
N SER A 64 12.25 17.99 -4.91
CA SER A 64 11.29 18.90 -5.53
C SER A 64 9.82 18.62 -5.18
N LEU A 65 9.52 17.42 -4.67
CA LEU A 65 8.18 17.04 -4.21
C LEU A 65 7.88 17.44 -2.76
N GLU A 66 8.88 17.87 -1.99
CA GLU A 66 8.65 18.24 -0.60
C GLU A 66 7.90 19.57 -0.50
N GLY A 67 6.91 19.62 0.39
CA GLY A 67 6.17 20.84 0.67
C GLY A 67 4.74 20.62 1.11
N LEU A 68 4.10 21.74 1.45
CA LEU A 68 2.67 21.82 1.70
C LEU A 68 1.97 22.28 0.42
N TYR A 69 1.12 21.43 -0.13
CA TYR A 69 0.27 21.71 -1.27
C TYR A 69 -1.16 21.95 -0.81
N VAL A 70 -1.81 22.93 -1.42
CA VAL A 70 -3.21 23.25 -1.18
C VAL A 70 -3.96 23.09 -2.48
N GLN A 71 -5.06 22.34 -2.45
CA GLN A 71 -5.88 22.07 -3.62
C GLN A 71 -7.35 22.35 -3.30
N ASP A 72 -8.03 23.03 -4.23
CA ASP A 72 -9.49 23.08 -4.25
C ASP A 72 -10.03 21.77 -4.83
N MET A 73 -10.95 21.15 -4.09
CA MET A 73 -11.55 19.87 -4.42
C MET A 73 -13.05 20.01 -4.56
N ASN A 74 -13.57 19.48 -5.66
CA ASN A 74 -14.99 19.41 -5.92
C ASN A 74 -15.37 17.94 -6.10
N PHE A 75 -16.17 17.42 -5.19
CA PHE A 75 -16.70 16.07 -5.28
C PHE A 75 -18.02 16.07 -6.04
N PHE A 76 -18.24 15.01 -6.82
CA PHE A 76 -19.42 14.82 -7.64
C PHE A 76 -19.92 13.39 -7.48
N PHE A 77 -21.23 13.21 -7.50
CA PHE A 77 -21.85 11.89 -7.61
C PHE A 77 -21.62 11.30 -9.01
N GLU A 78 -21.95 10.03 -9.19
CA GLU A 78 -21.80 9.32 -10.47
C GLU A 78 -22.58 9.97 -11.62
N ASP A 79 -23.65 10.70 -11.32
CA ASP A 79 -24.46 11.45 -12.28
C ASP A 79 -23.87 12.83 -12.64
N GLY A 80 -22.71 13.19 -12.05
CA GLY A 80 -22.03 14.46 -12.26
C GLY A 80 -22.60 15.63 -11.44
N THR A 81 -23.58 15.41 -10.56
CA THR A 81 -24.07 16.46 -9.66
C THR A 81 -23.11 16.69 -8.50
N PRO A 82 -22.94 17.94 -8.03
CA PRO A 82 -22.03 18.22 -6.92
C PRO A 82 -22.49 17.56 -5.62
N GLU A 83 -21.53 16.95 -4.90
CA GLU A 83 -21.78 16.28 -3.64
C GLU A 83 -21.86 17.31 -2.50
N THR A 84 -23.09 17.74 -2.20
CA THR A 84 -23.36 18.80 -1.22
C THR A 84 -23.85 18.29 0.14
N ASN A 85 -24.24 17.02 0.24
CA ASN A 85 -24.84 16.43 1.44
C ASN A 85 -24.13 15.13 1.84
N TYR A 86 -22.81 15.19 2.01
CA TYR A 86 -22.02 14.02 2.39
C TYR A 86 -22.18 13.72 3.88
N THR A 87 -22.56 12.49 4.21
CA THR A 87 -22.54 11.96 5.58
C THR A 87 -21.25 11.17 5.75
N ALA A 88 -20.29 11.69 6.54
CA ALA A 88 -18.95 11.12 6.70
C ALA A 88 -18.90 9.80 7.50
N GLY A 89 -19.83 8.87 7.21
CA GLY A 89 -20.08 7.67 8.01
C GLY A 89 -20.61 7.98 9.42
N LEU A 90 -21.06 9.22 9.64
CA LEU A 90 -21.59 9.66 10.91
C LEU A 90 -22.99 9.07 11.14
N PRO A 91 -23.35 8.78 12.40
CA PRO A 91 -24.73 8.47 12.78
C PRO A 91 -25.73 9.47 12.20
N GLU A 92 -26.91 8.97 11.87
CA GLU A 92 -28.01 9.80 11.40
C GLU A 92 -28.28 10.94 12.40
N GLY A 93 -28.47 12.15 11.85
CA GLY A 93 -28.69 13.33 12.67
C GLY A 93 -27.42 13.96 13.24
N LEU A 94 -26.23 13.74 12.69
CA LEU A 94 -25.04 14.58 13.00
C LEU A 94 -24.73 15.63 11.93
N GLY A 95 -25.65 15.81 10.97
CA GLY A 95 -25.52 16.76 9.87
C GLY A 95 -24.67 16.24 8.71
N THR A 96 -24.57 17.07 7.68
CA THR A 96 -23.91 16.77 6.42
C THR A 96 -22.83 17.80 6.08
N PHE A 97 -21.97 17.45 5.13
CA PHE A 97 -20.89 18.31 4.66
C PHE A 97 -21.03 18.62 3.16
N ASP A 98 -20.75 19.88 2.80
CA ASP A 98 -20.62 20.33 1.42
C ASP A 98 -19.21 20.03 0.89
N MET A 99 -19.10 18.90 0.20
CA MET A 99 -17.87 18.44 -0.45
C MET A 99 -17.67 19.09 -1.84
N SER A 100 -18.64 19.86 -2.33
CA SER A 100 -18.54 20.53 -3.65
C SER A 100 -17.53 21.67 -3.65
N LYS A 101 -17.05 22.11 -2.48
CA LYS A 101 -16.07 23.19 -2.27
C LYS A 101 -15.05 22.85 -1.19
N ALA A 102 -14.65 21.58 -1.11
CA ALA A 102 -13.68 21.14 -0.13
C ALA A 102 -12.28 21.71 -0.43
N LYS A 103 -11.45 21.82 0.61
CA LYS A 103 -10.02 22.14 0.49
C LYS A 103 -9.19 20.96 0.98
N SER A 104 -8.24 20.52 0.16
CA SER A 104 -7.27 19.50 0.55
C SER A 104 -5.92 20.13 0.84
N PHE A 105 -5.32 19.72 1.94
CA PHE A 105 -3.97 20.08 2.34
C PHE A 105 -3.12 18.82 2.28
N VAL A 106 -2.02 18.88 1.54
CA VAL A 106 -1.15 17.73 1.33
C VAL A 106 0.25 18.11 1.76
N ASN A 107 0.76 17.44 2.79
CA ASN A 107 2.15 17.60 3.21
C ASN A 107 2.97 16.41 2.74
N ILE A 108 4.00 16.68 1.94
CA ILE A 108 4.93 15.67 1.42
C ILE A 108 6.30 15.93 2.02
N THR A 109 6.89 14.89 2.61
CA THR A 109 8.28 14.91 3.07
C THR A 109 9.01 13.64 2.64
N VAL A 110 10.31 13.77 2.37
CA VAL A 110 11.17 12.66 1.97
C VAL A 110 12.34 12.60 2.95
N ASP A 111 12.47 11.48 3.66
CA ASP A 111 13.54 11.26 4.63
C ASP A 111 14.22 9.92 4.37
N GLY A 112 15.49 9.97 3.98
CA GLY A 112 16.25 8.80 3.58
C GLY A 112 15.57 8.08 2.41
N SER A 113 15.20 6.81 2.62
CA SER A 113 14.51 5.97 1.64
C SER A 113 12.98 6.05 1.72
N ARG A 114 12.43 6.94 2.55
CA ARG A 114 11.00 6.97 2.88
C ARG A 114 10.33 8.22 2.31
N PHE A 115 9.17 7.98 1.73
CA PHE A 115 8.24 9.01 1.26
C PHE A 115 7.05 9.07 2.23
N TYR A 116 6.84 10.23 2.84
CA TYR A 116 5.74 10.48 3.75
C TYR A 116 4.74 11.41 3.08
N TYR A 117 3.45 11.04 3.15
CA TYR A 117 2.35 11.77 2.57
C TYR A 117 1.24 11.87 3.62
N HIS A 118 0.86 13.09 3.99
CA HIS A 118 -0.27 13.36 4.86
C HIS A 118 -1.27 14.24 4.13
N ARG A 119 -2.54 13.84 4.12
CA ARG A 119 -3.62 14.59 3.50
C ARG A 119 -4.72 14.86 4.51
N TYR A 120 -5.16 16.12 4.54
CA TYR A 120 -6.35 16.56 5.27
C TYR A 120 -7.34 17.14 4.27
N VAL A 121 -8.63 16.89 4.47
CA VAL A 121 -9.69 17.36 3.58
C VAL A 121 -10.74 18.07 4.41
N MET A 122 -10.74 19.40 4.28
CA MET A 122 -11.67 20.25 4.99
C MET A 122 -12.89 20.53 4.11
N ALA A 123 -14.07 20.19 4.62
CA ALA A 123 -15.35 20.50 4.01
C ALA A 123 -16.20 21.33 4.95
N LYS A 124 -17.09 22.15 4.38
CA LYS A 124 -17.99 22.99 5.18
C LYS A 124 -19.14 22.12 5.72
N HIS A 125 -19.40 22.18 7.02
CA HIS A 125 -20.60 21.58 7.60
C HIS A 125 -21.86 22.38 7.23
N ASN A 126 -22.95 21.69 6.87
CA ASN A 126 -24.20 22.30 6.43
C ASN A 126 -25.08 22.83 7.58
N SER A 127 -24.72 22.52 8.82
CA SER A 127 -25.45 22.97 10.03
C SER A 127 -26.90 22.48 10.08
N ASP A 128 -27.15 21.33 9.46
CA ASP A 128 -28.41 20.58 9.40
C ASP A 128 -28.51 19.49 10.48
N GLY A 129 -27.50 19.40 11.37
CA GLY A 129 -27.54 18.61 12.59
C GLY A 129 -28.27 19.29 13.76
N PRO A 130 -28.57 18.56 14.85
CA PRO A 130 -29.20 19.05 16.07
C PRO A 130 -28.46 20.27 16.60
N GLU A 131 -29.18 21.36 16.86
CA GLU A 131 -28.61 22.62 17.39
C GLU A 131 -27.51 23.25 16.52
N GLY A 132 -27.39 22.87 15.24
CA GLY A 132 -26.31 23.34 14.37
C GLY A 132 -24.94 22.82 14.78
N MET A 133 -24.88 21.68 15.49
CA MET A 133 -23.66 21.09 16.02
C MET A 133 -22.59 20.98 14.93
N GLN A 134 -21.51 21.73 15.09
CA GLN A 134 -20.30 21.58 14.29
C GLN A 134 -19.37 20.70 15.10
N LEU A 135 -19.21 19.43 14.72
CA LEU A 135 -18.30 18.54 15.41
C LEU A 135 -16.86 19.09 15.28
N PRO A 136 -16.18 19.44 16.39
CA PRO A 136 -14.81 19.89 16.32
C PRO A 136 -13.91 18.71 15.95
N GLY A 137 -13.08 18.86 14.92
CA GLY A 137 -12.04 17.89 14.58
C GLY A 137 -12.37 16.88 13.47
N LEU A 138 -13.48 17.02 12.76
CA LEU A 138 -13.61 16.41 11.42
C LEU A 138 -12.90 17.32 10.40
N VAL A 139 -11.58 17.12 10.30
CA VAL A 139 -10.60 17.82 9.44
C VAL A 139 -9.92 16.80 8.55
#